data_AF-A0A2V5NE63-F1
#
_entry.id   AF-A0A2V5NE63-F1
#
_cell.length_a   1.000
_cell.length_b   1.000
_cell.length_c   1.000
_cell.angle_alpha   90.00
_cell.angle_beta   90.00
_cell.angle_gamma   90.00
#
_symmetry.space_group_name_H-M   'P 1'
#
loop_
_entity.id
_entity.type
_entity.pdbx_description
1 polymer ?
#
loop_
_entity_poly.entity_id
_entity_poly.type
_entity_poly.pdbx_seq_one_letter_code
_entity_poly.pdbx_strand_id
1 'polypeptide(L)'
;MKRTREEVANTIEGFVNGTGKQWDWDGFTSIRIDDPELEKIRQRCISVRDEFPPDKATDYCSPAGMEMMRKLAGELTARAA
;
A
#
# COMPACT_ATOMS: atom_id res chain seq x y z
N MET A 1 7.29 -13.09 -4.40
CA MET A 1 6.34 -12.93 -5.53
C MET A 1 6.90 -11.87 -6.46
N LYS A 2 6.90 -12.13 -7.78
CA LYS A 2 7.23 -11.10 -8.77
C LYS A 2 6.03 -10.16 -8.91
N ARG A 3 6.26 -8.87 -8.64
CA ARG A 3 5.33 -7.78 -8.93
C ARG A 3 6.11 -6.64 -9.59
N THR A 4 5.44 -5.88 -10.45
CA THR A 4 6.00 -4.65 -11.01
C THR A 4 5.67 -3.44 -10.14
N ARG A 5 6.37 -2.32 -10.38
CA ARG A 5 6.08 -1.03 -9.72
C ARG A 5 4.64 -0.59 -9.98
N GLU A 6 4.16 -0.76 -11.21
CA GLU A 6 2.79 -0.43 -11.61
C GLU A 6 1.76 -1.30 -10.86
N GLU A 7 2.00 -2.60 -10.70
CA GLU A 7 1.10 -3.47 -9.93
C GLU A 7 1.03 -3.07 -8.47
N VAL A 8 2.17 -2.71 -7.86
CA VAL A 8 2.22 -2.24 -6.47
C VAL A 8 1.51 -0.90 -6.34
N ALA A 9 1.77 0.05 -7.24
CA ALA A 9 1.09 1.34 -7.25
C ALA A 9 -0.43 1.16 -7.37
N ASN A 10 -0.89 0.40 -8.36
CA ASN A 10 -2.32 0.10 -8.55
C ASN A 10 -2.94 -0.58 -7.34
N THR A 11 -2.21 -1.46 -6.64
CA THR A 11 -2.71 -2.08 -5.40
C THR A 11 -2.92 -1.04 -4.30
N ILE A 12 -1.95 -0.13 -4.11
CA ILE A 12 -2.03 0.92 -3.10
C ILE A 12 -3.12 1.94 -3.47
N GLU A 13 -3.20 2.37 -4.73
CA GLU A 13 -4.28 3.26 -5.20
C GLU A 13 -5.65 2.61 -5.06
N GLY A 14 -5.77 1.32 -5.41
CA GLY A 14 -7.01 0.57 -5.27
C GLY A 14 -7.45 0.50 -3.81
N PHE A 15 -6.51 0.29 -2.89
CA PHE A 15 -6.79 0.31 -1.46
C PHE A 15 -7.23 1.69 -0.96
N VAL A 16 -6.49 2.74 -1.32
CA VAL A 16 -6.77 4.11 -0.87
C VAL A 16 -8.10 4.64 -1.42
N ASN A 17 -8.43 4.32 -2.68
CA ASN A 17 -9.67 4.75 -3.32
C ASN A 17 -10.85 3.81 -3.02
N GLY A 18 -10.63 2.69 -2.32
CA GLY A 18 -11.66 1.68 -2.07
C GLY A 18 -12.14 0.94 -3.33
N THR A 19 -11.36 0.97 -4.41
CA THR A 19 -11.64 0.29 -5.69
C THR A 19 -10.93 -1.05 -5.83
N GLY A 20 -10.05 -1.39 -4.87
CA GLY A 20 -9.36 -2.68 -4.80
C GLY A 20 -10.29 -3.83 -4.38
N LYS A 21 -9.89 -5.06 -4.65
CA LYS A 21 -10.67 -6.24 -4.22
C LYS A 21 -10.50 -6.46 -2.72
N GLN A 22 -11.52 -7.09 -2.11
CA GLN A 22 -11.60 -7.44 -0.70
C GLN A 22 -10.32 -8.06 -0.11
N TRP A 23 -9.56 -8.82 -0.91
CA TRP A 23 -8.37 -9.55 -0.47
C TRP A 23 -7.06 -9.06 -1.10
N ASP A 24 -7.10 -8.07 -1.99
CA ASP A 24 -5.88 -7.61 -2.69
C ASP A 24 -4.89 -6.97 -1.70
N TRP A 25 -5.39 -6.18 -0.76
CA TRP A 25 -4.57 -5.52 0.24
C TRP A 25 -3.99 -6.49 1.28
N ASP A 26 -4.81 -7.43 1.76
CA ASP A 26 -4.37 -8.45 2.70
C ASP A 26 -3.33 -9.38 2.06
N GLY A 27 -3.56 -9.81 0.82
CA GLY A 27 -2.59 -10.58 0.04
C GLY A 27 -1.30 -9.82 -0.22
N PHE A 28 -1.40 -8.53 -0.58
CA PHE A 28 -0.23 -7.67 -0.78
C PHE A 28 0.62 -7.51 0.48
N THR A 29 -0.01 -7.26 1.62
CA THR A 29 0.71 -7.07 2.89
C THR A 29 1.25 -8.39 3.44
N SER A 30 0.59 -9.52 3.18
CA SER A 30 1.02 -10.85 3.66
C SER A 30 2.11 -11.51 2.79
N ILE A 31 2.17 -11.21 1.50
CA ILE A 31 3.10 -11.85 0.55
C ILE A 31 4.34 -10.99 0.33
N ARG A 32 5.53 -11.58 0.53
CA ARG A 32 6.81 -10.91 0.23
C ARG A 32 6.99 -10.68 -1.27
N ILE A 33 7.51 -9.52 -1.62
CA ILE A 33 7.85 -9.15 -2.99
C ILE A 33 9.32 -9.46 -3.25
N ASP A 34 9.64 -10.03 -4.41
CA ASP A 34 11.02 -10.40 -4.77
C ASP A 34 11.93 -9.17 -4.97
N ASP A 35 11.35 -8.08 -5.48
CA ASP A 35 12.08 -6.84 -5.69
C ASP A 35 12.33 -6.13 -4.33
N PRO A 36 13.59 -5.84 -3.97
CA PRO A 36 13.93 -5.28 -2.67
C PRO A 36 13.47 -3.82 -2.51
N GLU A 37 13.28 -3.07 -3.59
CA GLU A 37 12.70 -1.72 -3.51
C GLU A 37 11.21 -1.80 -3.22
N LEU A 38 10.49 -2.66 -3.94
CA LEU A 38 9.06 -2.87 -3.72
C LEU A 38 8.76 -3.49 -2.35
N GLU A 39 9.62 -4.40 -1.88
CA GLU A 39 9.49 -4.98 -0.55
C GLU A 39 9.62 -3.91 0.55
N LYS A 40 10.51 -2.92 0.38
CA LYS A 40 10.59 -1.76 1.29
C LYS A 40 9.31 -0.95 1.28
N ILE A 41 8.68 -0.76 0.12
CA ILE A 41 7.40 -0.05 0.05
C ILE A 41 6.29 -0.85 0.73
N ARG A 42 6.20 -2.17 0.52
CA ARG A 42 5.26 -3.03 1.25
C ARG A 42 5.45 -2.91 2.77
N GLN A 43 6.69 -3.01 3.24
CA GLN A 43 7.02 -2.84 4.66
C GLN A 43 6.62 -1.45 5.18
N ARG A 44 6.79 -0.40 4.36
CA ARG A 44 6.33 0.95 4.69
C ARG A 44 4.81 1.01 4.82
N CYS A 45 4.05 0.44 3.88
CA CYS A 45 2.59 0.36 3.96
C CYS A 45 2.09 -0.41 5.19
N ILE A 46 2.82 -1.42 5.65
CA ILE A 46 2.52 -2.11 6.90
C ILE A 46 2.80 -1.19 8.08
N SER A 47 3.96 -0.52 8.11
CA SER A 47 4.36 0.38 9.20
C SER A 47 3.45 1.60 9.35
N VAL A 48 2.80 2.05 8.26
CA VAL A 48 1.81 3.14 8.30
C VAL A 48 0.71 2.87 9.32
N ARG A 49 0.30 1.62 9.54
CA ARG A 49 -0.73 1.30 10.53
C ARG A 49 -0.27 1.53 11.97
N ASP A 50 1.03 1.33 12.22
CA ASP A 50 1.66 1.54 13.53
C ASP A 50 1.96 3.02 13.76
N GLU A 51 2.39 3.73 12.71
CA GLU A 51 2.64 5.19 12.76
C GLU A 51 1.32 5.99 12.82
N PHE A 52 0.28 5.51 12.15
CA PHE A 52 -1.02 6.15 12.01
C PHE A 52 -2.14 5.15 12.38
N PRO A 53 -2.32 4.86 13.67
CA PRO A 53 -3.34 3.92 14.12
C PRO A 53 -4.73 4.37 13.68
N PRO A 54 -5.63 3.44 13.34
CA PRO A 54 -6.98 3.79 12.93
C PRO A 54 -7.80 4.31 14.11
N ASP A 55 -8.60 5.35 13.88
CA ASP A 55 -9.58 5.87 14.85
C ASP A 55 -10.73 4.89 15.10
N LYS A 56 -11.08 4.09 14.08
CA LYS A 56 -12.13 3.07 14.16
C LYS A 56 -11.54 1.69 13.91
N ALA A 57 -12.00 0.70 14.66
CA ALA A 57 -11.53 -0.69 14.51
C ALA A 57 -11.80 -1.30 13.11
N THR A 58 -12.70 -0.72 12.33
CA THR A 58 -13.00 -1.13 10.95
C THR A 58 -12.05 -0.54 9.92
N ASP A 59 -11.31 0.52 10.27
CA ASP A 59 -10.38 1.18 9.37
C ASP A 59 -8.97 0.56 9.53
N TYR A 60 -8.19 0.59 8.45
CA TYR A 60 -6.83 0.07 8.47
C TYR A 60 -5.84 1.03 9.14
N CYS A 61 -5.97 2.33 8.87
CA CYS A 61 -5.16 3.40 9.46
C CYS A 61 -5.97 4.69 9.54
N SER A 62 -5.44 5.71 10.21
CA SER A 62 -6.08 7.04 10.24
C SER A 62 -6.13 7.70 8.85
N PRO A 63 -6.94 8.76 8.66
CA PRO A 63 -6.97 9.51 7.40
C PRO A 63 -5.60 10.04 6.97
N ALA A 64 -4.73 10.38 7.91
CA ALA A 64 -3.35 10.80 7.62
C ALA A 64 -2.50 9.64 7.05
N GLY A 65 -2.69 8.42 7.57
CA GLY A 65 -2.07 7.22 7.01
C GLY A 65 -2.54 6.94 5.58
N MET A 66 -3.84 7.16 5.30
CA MET A 66 -4.40 7.02 3.94
C MET A 66 -3.78 8.04 2.97
N GLU A 67 -3.57 9.28 3.39
CA GLU A 67 -2.91 10.30 2.58
C GLU A 67 -1.44 9.94 2.29
N MET A 68 -0.72 9.39 3.28
CA MET A 68 0.64 8.90 3.09
C MET A 68 0.71 7.76 2.08
N MET A 69 -0.23 6.81 2.14
CA MET A 69 -0.32 5.72 1.15
C MET A 69 -0.62 6.24 -0.25
N ARG A 70 -1.49 7.25 -0.37
CA ARG A 70 -1.76 7.91 -1.66
C ARG A 70 -0.51 8.52 -2.27
N LYS A 71 0.30 9.18 -1.42
CA LYS A 71 1.58 9.77 -1.85
C LYS A 71 2.56 8.71 -2.31
N LEU A 72 2.70 7.61 -1.56
CA LEU A 72 3.56 6.46 -1.93
C LEU A 72 3.16 5.87 -3.29
N ALA A 73 1.86 5.73 -3.55
CA ALA A 73 1.38 5.26 -4.84
C ALA A 73 1.72 6.23 -5.98
N GLY A 74 1.53 7.54 -5.78
CA GLY A 74 1.91 8.56 -6.75
C GLY A 74 3.41 8.56 -7.06
N GLU A 75 4.25 8.38 -6.03
CA GLU A 75 5.71 8.27 -6.20
C GLU A 75 6.11 7.01 -6.99
N LEU A 76 5.42 5.90 -6.76
CA LEU A 76 5.65 4.66 -7.51
C LEU A 76 5.22 4.77 -8.97
N THR A 77 4.05 5.34 -9.25
CA THR A 77 3.56 5.58 -10.61
C THR A 77 4.49 6.52 -11.37
N ALA A 78 4.97 7.60 -10.73
CA ALA A 78 5.92 8.53 -11.34
C ALA A 78 7.29 7.90 -11.67
N ARG A 79 7.70 6.87 -10.92
CA ARG A 79 8.94 6.11 -11.14
C ARG A 79 8.78 4.91 -12.08
N ALA A 80 7.55 4.61 -12.49
CA ALA A 80 7.22 3.58 -13.45
C ALA A 80 7.09 4.12 -14.89
N ALA A 81 6.97 5.45 -15.05
CA ALA A 81 6.90 6.16 -16.32
C ALA A 81 8.28 6.40 -16.96
#